data_AF-A0A8S9WFC9-F1
#
_entry.id   AF-A0A8S9WFC9-F1
#
_cell.length_a   1.000
_cell.length_b   1.000
_cell.length_c   1.000
_cell.angle_alpha   90.00
_cell.angle_beta   90.00
_cell.angle_gamma   90.00
#
_symmetry.space_group_name_H-M   'P 1'
#
loop_
_entity.id
_entity.type
_entity.pdbx_description
1 polymer ?
#
loop_
_entity_poly.entity_id
_entity_poly.type
_entity_poly.pdbx_seq_one_letter_code
_entity_poly.pdbx_strand_id
1 'polypeptide(L)'
;MKRKIKMNTEILTTTPSTDPTNLLRLRDSVYSTDLLITAVAHFEFFSWLDKNPAGIPEICTSLEIEQRPADVMLTLFKALDLIEERGGLYYLTEQSKDYLVESSPWSLGPYFASLKERPICDAMLRVLKTGKPANWGAKKDEKEWAVAMEENEFAKTFTAAMDCRGTYLAPVLAKTVELSGYDRLLDIAGASGIYASAIVSQEPHMSAAVFEKPPVDVIARNTIIGRAMQDKVEVIAGDMFKDEFPEGFDVHLFSHVLHDWDFSDVKMLLENSYRNLNPGGRIMIHDAHINAAKNGPLPVAEYSVLLMFASEGKCYSISEMEELLVGTGFSGIKYVPTVANRSVIIGEKMV
;
A
#
# COMPACT_ATOMS: atom_id res chain seq x y z
N MET A 1 -12.25 -38.68 -1.28
CA MET A 1 -10.81 -38.85 -1.00
C MET A 1 -10.13 -37.51 -1.25
N LYS A 2 -10.05 -36.63 -0.23
CA LYS A 2 -9.43 -35.30 -0.37
C LYS A 2 -7.92 -35.52 -0.56
N ARG A 3 -7.38 -35.17 -1.74
CA ARG A 3 -5.92 -35.12 -1.94
C ARG A 3 -5.35 -34.20 -0.87
N LYS A 4 -4.60 -34.73 0.10
CA LYS A 4 -3.65 -33.94 0.88
C LYS A 4 -2.65 -33.41 -0.13
N ILE A 5 -2.80 -32.16 -0.56
CA ILE A 5 -1.76 -31.45 -1.27
C ILE A 5 -0.59 -31.40 -0.27
N LYS A 6 0.45 -32.20 -0.52
CA LYS A 6 1.76 -31.96 0.12
C LYS A 6 2.12 -30.55 -0.30
N MET A 7 1.97 -29.57 0.59
CA MET A 7 2.33 -28.19 0.26
C MET A 7 3.84 -28.17 0.05
N ASN A 8 4.21 -27.74 -1.15
CA ASN A 8 5.58 -27.77 -1.61
C ASN A 8 6.31 -26.57 -1.01
N THR A 9 7.21 -26.79 -0.05
CA THR A 9 8.04 -25.73 0.54
C THR A 9 8.90 -25.02 -0.51
N GLU A 10 9.10 -25.63 -1.68
CA GLU A 10 9.76 -24.99 -2.83
C GLU A 10 9.09 -23.68 -3.25
N ILE A 11 7.79 -23.48 -3.00
CA ILE A 11 7.12 -22.21 -3.35
C ILE A 11 7.68 -21.00 -2.58
N LEU A 12 8.35 -21.22 -1.44
CA LEU A 12 8.95 -20.15 -0.63
C LEU A 12 10.27 -19.64 -1.21
N THR A 13 10.91 -20.41 -2.09
CA THR A 13 12.23 -20.08 -2.66
C THR A 13 12.23 -20.06 -4.19
N THR A 14 11.11 -20.42 -4.83
CA THR A 14 10.95 -20.42 -6.28
C THR A 14 9.96 -19.36 -6.74
N THR A 15 10.07 -18.98 -8.01
CA THR A 15 9.15 -18.08 -8.68
C THR A 15 8.65 -18.76 -9.96
N PRO A 16 7.41 -18.51 -10.39
CA PRO A 16 6.91 -19.01 -11.67
C PRO A 16 7.76 -18.49 -12.83
N SER A 17 7.71 -19.17 -13.98
CA SER A 17 8.45 -18.80 -15.19
C SER A 17 7.92 -17.55 -15.90
N THR A 18 6.76 -17.05 -15.48
CA THR A 18 6.07 -15.89 -16.08
C THR A 18 5.71 -14.86 -15.03
N ASP A 19 5.69 -13.59 -15.43
CA ASP A 19 5.38 -12.46 -14.56
C ASP A 19 3.87 -12.10 -14.59
N PRO A 20 3.13 -12.18 -13.46
CA PRO A 20 1.72 -11.83 -13.37
C PRO A 20 1.46 -10.31 -13.22
N THR A 21 2.49 -9.45 -13.30
CA THR A 21 2.38 -8.00 -13.06
C THR A 21 1.19 -7.35 -13.77
N ASN A 22 0.96 -7.67 -15.05
CA ASN A 22 -0.15 -7.10 -15.82
C ASN A 22 -1.52 -7.58 -15.32
N LEU A 23 -1.63 -8.83 -14.86
CA LEU A 23 -2.88 -9.37 -14.29
C LEU A 23 -3.19 -8.71 -12.95
N LEU A 24 -2.16 -8.51 -12.12
CA LEU A 24 -2.30 -7.78 -10.86
C LEU A 24 -2.75 -6.34 -11.10
N ARG A 25 -2.17 -5.66 -12.10
CA ARG A 25 -2.54 -4.29 -12.46
C ARG A 25 -4.02 -4.17 -12.83
N LEU A 26 -4.60 -5.10 -13.58
CA LEU A 26 -6.03 -5.05 -13.94
C LEU A 26 -6.94 -4.99 -12.71
N ARG A 27 -6.55 -5.68 -11.63
CA ARG A 27 -7.26 -5.63 -10.35
C ARG A 27 -6.93 -4.36 -9.56
N ASP A 28 -5.65 -4.00 -9.52
CA ASP A 28 -5.15 -2.86 -8.73
C ASP A 28 -5.63 -1.50 -9.29
N SER A 29 -5.93 -1.41 -10.59
CA SER A 29 -6.37 -0.17 -11.25
C SER A 29 -7.87 0.05 -11.28
N VAL A 30 -8.68 -0.81 -10.65
CA VAL A 30 -10.15 -0.86 -10.84
C VAL A 30 -10.86 0.48 -10.61
N TYR A 31 -10.36 1.31 -9.68
CA TYR A 31 -10.96 2.60 -9.33
C TYR A 31 -10.33 3.82 -10.00
N SER A 32 -9.23 3.65 -10.75
CA SER A 32 -8.51 4.77 -11.39
C SER A 32 -9.38 5.50 -12.42
N THR A 33 -10.08 4.74 -13.26
CA THR A 33 -11.04 5.30 -14.24
C THR A 33 -12.22 5.99 -13.56
N ASP A 34 -12.73 5.42 -12.46
CA ASP A 34 -13.85 6.02 -11.73
C ASP A 34 -13.42 7.36 -11.10
N LEU A 35 -12.18 7.49 -10.60
CA LEU A 35 -11.65 8.78 -10.12
C LEU A 35 -11.55 9.82 -11.25
N LEU A 36 -11.07 9.43 -12.43
CA LEU A 36 -11.02 10.33 -13.58
C LEU A 36 -12.43 10.80 -14.00
N ILE A 37 -13.39 9.88 -14.08
CA ILE A 37 -14.80 10.21 -14.36
C ILE A 37 -15.32 11.19 -13.31
N THR A 38 -15.06 10.95 -12.03
CA THR A 38 -15.48 11.85 -10.95
C THR A 38 -14.89 13.25 -11.09
N ALA A 39 -13.60 13.37 -11.39
CA ALA A 39 -12.95 14.66 -11.59
C ALA A 39 -13.51 15.43 -12.79
N VAL A 40 -13.76 14.73 -13.91
CA VAL A 40 -14.33 15.34 -15.13
C VAL A 40 -15.79 15.74 -14.91
N ALA A 41 -16.62 14.83 -14.41
CA ALA A 41 -18.08 14.96 -14.48
C ALA A 41 -18.72 15.61 -13.25
N HIS A 42 -18.05 15.61 -12.10
CA HIS A 42 -18.61 16.13 -10.84
C HIS A 42 -17.87 17.34 -10.27
N PHE A 43 -16.57 17.49 -10.57
CA PHE A 43 -15.77 18.63 -10.11
C PHE A 43 -15.42 19.63 -11.21
N GLU A 44 -15.67 19.30 -12.48
CA GLU A 44 -15.18 20.08 -13.64
C GLU A 44 -13.68 20.43 -13.49
N PHE A 45 -12.92 19.52 -12.89
CA PHE A 45 -11.58 19.78 -12.36
C PHE A 45 -10.66 20.42 -13.39
N PHE A 46 -10.67 19.88 -14.61
CA PHE A 46 -9.81 20.34 -15.70
C PHE A 46 -10.20 21.75 -16.16
N SER A 47 -11.49 22.02 -16.39
CA SER A 47 -11.98 23.36 -16.74
C SER A 47 -11.68 24.40 -15.66
N TRP A 48 -11.73 23.99 -14.38
CA TRP A 48 -11.37 24.86 -13.26
C TRP A 48 -9.87 25.12 -13.20
N LEU A 49 -9.03 24.09 -13.31
CA LEU A 49 -7.57 24.20 -13.22
C LEU A 49 -6.96 24.97 -14.40
N ASP A 50 -7.55 24.88 -15.60
CA ASP A 50 -7.13 25.66 -16.77
C ASP A 50 -7.17 27.18 -16.51
N LYS A 51 -8.19 27.62 -15.77
CA LYS A 51 -8.38 29.03 -15.39
C LYS A 51 -7.63 29.40 -14.12
N ASN A 52 -7.31 28.43 -13.27
CA ASN A 52 -6.78 28.64 -11.93
C ASN A 52 -5.61 27.69 -11.63
N PRO A 53 -4.42 27.88 -12.19
CA PRO A 53 -3.23 27.14 -11.76
C PRO A 53 -3.04 27.29 -10.24
N ALA A 54 -3.02 26.17 -9.53
CA ALA A 54 -3.22 26.14 -8.08
C ALA A 54 -2.37 25.07 -7.40
N GLY A 55 -2.03 25.29 -6.13
CA GLY A 55 -1.41 24.29 -5.27
C GLY A 55 -2.47 23.39 -4.63
N ILE A 56 -2.02 22.37 -3.89
CA ILE A 56 -2.92 21.44 -3.16
C ILE A 56 -3.88 22.20 -2.23
N PRO A 57 -3.45 23.17 -1.40
CA PRO A 57 -4.35 23.86 -0.47
C PRO A 57 -5.50 24.60 -1.18
N GLU A 58 -5.21 25.29 -2.29
CA GLU A 58 -6.21 26.02 -3.07
C GLU A 58 -7.16 25.06 -3.80
N ILE A 59 -6.65 23.93 -4.32
CA ILE A 59 -7.46 22.87 -4.94
C ILE A 59 -8.42 22.28 -3.91
N CYS A 60 -7.93 21.91 -2.73
CA CYS A 60 -8.74 21.36 -1.64
C CYS A 60 -9.86 22.32 -1.23
N THR A 61 -9.52 23.59 -1.05
CA THR A 61 -10.48 24.63 -0.67
C THR A 61 -11.53 24.87 -1.75
N SER A 62 -11.12 24.99 -3.01
CA SER A 62 -12.01 25.38 -4.10
C SER A 62 -12.95 24.27 -4.54
N LEU A 63 -12.51 23.02 -4.42
CA LEU A 63 -13.31 21.84 -4.81
C LEU A 63 -13.97 21.16 -3.60
N GLU A 64 -13.73 21.66 -2.39
CA GLU A 64 -14.20 21.07 -1.13
C GLU A 64 -13.79 19.59 -1.01
N ILE A 65 -12.52 19.30 -1.31
CA ILE A 65 -11.94 17.95 -1.19
C ILE A 65 -10.83 17.92 -0.13
N GLU A 66 -10.64 16.77 0.48
CA GLU A 66 -9.63 16.56 1.52
C GLU A 66 -8.23 16.36 0.95
N GLN A 67 -7.22 16.69 1.76
CA GLN A 67 -5.82 16.70 1.34
C GLN A 67 -5.30 15.33 0.88
N ARG A 68 -5.62 14.25 1.62
CA ARG A 68 -5.21 12.88 1.26
C ARG A 68 -5.71 12.47 -0.13
N PRO A 69 -7.02 12.53 -0.43
CA PRO A 69 -7.50 12.13 -1.74
C PRO A 69 -7.10 13.11 -2.85
N ALA A 70 -6.91 14.41 -2.55
CA ALA A 70 -6.34 15.36 -3.51
C ALA A 70 -4.89 14.97 -3.91
N ASP A 71 -4.03 14.61 -2.96
CA ASP A 71 -2.66 14.16 -3.24
C ASP A 71 -2.63 12.91 -4.14
N VAL A 72 -3.51 11.94 -3.87
CA VAL A 72 -3.64 10.73 -4.71
C VAL A 72 -4.16 11.05 -6.11
N MET A 73 -5.18 11.90 -6.22
CA MET A 73 -5.76 12.33 -7.50
C MET A 73 -4.73 13.05 -8.37
N LEU A 74 -4.01 14.01 -7.81
CA LEU A 74 -2.99 14.77 -8.53
C LEU A 74 -1.80 13.91 -8.92
N THR A 75 -1.40 12.96 -8.08
CA THR A 75 -0.37 11.97 -8.41
C THR A 75 -0.78 11.09 -9.60
N LEU A 76 -2.03 10.60 -9.63
CA LEU A 76 -2.55 9.85 -10.77
C LEU A 76 -2.57 10.71 -12.04
N PHE A 77 -3.06 11.95 -11.97
CA PHE A 77 -3.15 12.82 -13.14
C PHE A 77 -1.78 13.24 -13.67
N LYS A 78 -0.77 13.40 -12.80
CA LYS A 78 0.63 13.55 -13.23
C LYS A 78 1.13 12.27 -13.93
N ALA A 79 0.82 11.09 -13.38
CA ALA A 79 1.25 9.82 -13.98
C ALA A 79 0.55 9.48 -15.30
N LEU A 80 -0.63 10.05 -15.55
CA LEU A 80 -1.37 9.98 -16.82
C LEU A 80 -0.99 11.09 -17.82
N ASP A 81 -0.03 11.95 -17.48
CA ASP A 81 0.36 13.12 -18.28
C ASP A 81 -0.81 14.10 -18.55
N LEU A 82 -1.74 14.21 -17.59
CA LEU A 82 -2.89 15.11 -17.67
C LEU A 82 -2.59 16.47 -17.03
N ILE A 83 -1.74 16.48 -16.00
CA ILE A 83 -1.30 17.71 -15.34
C ILE A 83 0.20 17.65 -15.10
N GLU A 84 0.80 18.82 -14.95
CA GLU A 84 2.21 19.01 -14.62
C GLU A 84 2.35 19.99 -13.44
N GLU A 85 3.43 19.85 -12.68
CA GLU A 85 3.71 20.71 -11.52
C GLU A 85 4.91 21.61 -11.80
N ARG A 86 4.76 22.91 -11.56
CA ARG A 86 5.84 23.90 -11.64
C ARG A 86 5.77 24.86 -10.48
N GLY A 87 6.83 24.92 -9.68
CA GLY A 87 6.92 25.84 -8.55
C GLY A 87 5.82 25.64 -7.50
N GLY A 88 5.39 24.39 -7.27
CA GLY A 88 4.32 24.05 -6.34
C GLY A 88 2.90 24.29 -6.84
N LEU A 89 2.73 24.73 -8.09
CA LEU A 89 1.43 24.91 -8.74
C LEU A 89 1.23 23.88 -9.83
N TYR A 90 -0.01 23.41 -9.96
CA TYR A 90 -0.43 22.46 -10.98
C TYR A 90 -1.01 23.18 -12.20
N TYR A 91 -0.70 22.65 -13.38
CA TYR A 91 -1.17 23.15 -14.68
C TYR A 91 -1.66 21.98 -15.53
N LEU A 92 -2.58 22.24 -16.45
CA LEU A 92 -2.95 21.25 -17.47
C LEU A 92 -1.84 21.09 -18.50
N THR A 93 -1.62 19.85 -18.93
CA THR A 93 -0.88 19.56 -20.18
C THR A 93 -1.74 19.95 -21.39
N GLU A 94 -1.12 20.09 -22.57
CA GLU A 94 -1.84 20.40 -23.80
C GLU A 94 -2.89 19.33 -24.15
N GLN A 95 -2.60 18.05 -23.86
CA GLN A 95 -3.56 16.96 -24.02
C GLN A 95 -4.83 17.19 -23.18
N SER A 96 -4.69 17.60 -21.92
CA SER A 96 -5.85 17.88 -21.06
C SER A 96 -6.62 19.12 -21.51
N LYS A 97 -5.94 20.15 -22.01
CA LYS A 97 -6.60 21.33 -22.57
C LYS A 97 -7.44 20.96 -23.79
N ASP A 98 -6.89 20.15 -24.68
CA ASP A 98 -7.60 19.72 -25.89
C ASP A 98 -8.79 18.81 -25.56
N TYR A 99 -8.64 17.85 -24.65
CA TYR A 99 -9.63 16.77 -24.51
C TYR A 99 -10.44 16.77 -23.22
N LEU A 100 -10.10 17.54 -22.20
CA LEU A 100 -10.78 17.50 -20.89
C LEU A 100 -11.32 18.86 -20.43
N VAL A 101 -10.94 19.97 -21.05
CA VAL A 101 -11.57 21.28 -20.82
C VAL A 101 -12.88 21.38 -21.59
N GLU A 102 -13.94 21.86 -20.92
CA GLU A 102 -15.30 21.90 -21.48
C GLU A 102 -15.41 22.81 -22.73
N SER A 103 -14.72 23.95 -22.72
CA SER A 103 -14.76 24.90 -23.84
C SER A 103 -13.98 24.46 -25.08
N SER A 104 -13.22 23.37 -25.00
CA SER A 104 -12.48 22.84 -26.15
C SER A 104 -13.43 22.19 -27.16
N PRO A 105 -13.28 22.46 -28.48
CA PRO A 105 -14.06 21.78 -29.50
C PRO A 105 -13.76 20.28 -29.60
N TRP A 106 -12.66 19.80 -29.00
CA TRP A 106 -12.28 18.38 -28.96
C TRP A 106 -12.58 17.71 -27.61
N SER A 107 -13.31 18.39 -26.73
CA SER A 107 -13.58 17.89 -25.39
C SER A 107 -14.28 16.52 -25.40
N LEU A 108 -13.67 15.56 -24.70
CA LEU A 108 -14.25 14.26 -24.38
C LEU A 108 -15.08 14.30 -23.08
N GLY A 109 -15.24 15.47 -22.46
CA GLY A 109 -16.01 15.66 -21.23
C GLY A 109 -17.39 14.99 -21.26
N PRO A 110 -18.23 15.23 -22.30
CA PRO A 110 -19.54 14.57 -22.42
C PRO A 110 -19.46 13.04 -22.51
N TYR A 111 -18.38 12.48 -23.09
CA TYR A 111 -18.19 11.03 -23.18
C TYR A 111 -17.93 10.42 -21.80
N PHE A 112 -17.03 11.00 -21.00
CA PHE A 112 -16.81 10.57 -19.61
C PHE A 112 -18.04 10.80 -18.74
N ALA A 113 -18.74 11.93 -18.92
CA ALA A 113 -19.96 12.26 -18.17
C ALA A 113 -21.11 11.27 -18.41
N SER A 114 -21.10 10.50 -19.51
CA SER A 114 -22.08 9.43 -19.73
C SER A 114 -22.04 8.32 -18.67
N LEU A 115 -20.93 8.23 -17.92
CA LEU A 115 -20.70 7.27 -16.84
C LEU A 115 -20.85 7.88 -15.43
N LYS A 116 -21.25 9.15 -15.31
CA LYS A 116 -21.27 9.88 -14.02
C LYS A 116 -22.20 9.29 -12.95
N GLU A 117 -23.26 8.59 -13.39
CA GLU A 117 -24.32 8.00 -12.54
C GLU A 117 -23.96 6.59 -12.03
N ARG A 118 -22.73 6.11 -12.29
CA ARG A 118 -22.28 4.84 -11.72
C ARG A 118 -22.25 4.98 -10.18
N PRO A 119 -22.81 4.03 -9.41
CA PRO A 119 -22.82 4.11 -7.94
C PRO A 119 -21.45 4.31 -7.30
N ILE A 120 -20.39 3.85 -7.97
CA ILE A 120 -19.01 4.02 -7.52
C ILE A 120 -18.54 5.48 -7.56
N CYS A 121 -19.07 6.32 -8.46
CA CYS A 121 -18.77 7.75 -8.51
C CYS A 121 -19.29 8.47 -7.26
N ASP A 122 -20.46 8.10 -6.75
CA ASP A 122 -21.00 8.65 -5.48
C ASP A 122 -20.10 8.27 -4.29
N ALA A 123 -19.64 7.03 -4.26
CA ALA A 123 -18.70 6.57 -3.23
C ALA A 123 -17.36 7.32 -3.34
N MET A 124 -16.82 7.49 -4.55
CA MET A 124 -15.59 8.24 -4.80
C MET A 124 -15.73 9.71 -4.40
N LEU A 125 -16.88 10.34 -4.67
CA LEU A 125 -17.18 11.70 -4.22
C LEU A 125 -17.13 11.82 -2.70
N ARG A 126 -17.72 10.86 -1.98
CA ARG A 126 -17.64 10.84 -0.51
C ARG A 126 -16.20 10.70 -0.03
N VAL A 127 -15.40 9.83 -0.64
CA VAL A 127 -13.98 9.68 -0.30
C VAL A 127 -13.23 11.00 -0.53
N LEU A 128 -13.42 11.65 -1.67
CA LEU A 128 -12.80 12.93 -2.00
C LEU A 128 -13.20 14.04 -1.01
N LYS A 129 -14.48 14.14 -0.65
CA LYS A 129 -15.01 15.19 0.24
C LYS A 129 -14.75 14.97 1.73
N THR A 130 -14.61 13.73 2.17
CA THR A 130 -14.49 13.41 3.61
C THR A 130 -13.11 12.90 4.00
N GLY A 131 -12.29 12.52 3.01
CA GLY A 131 -11.00 11.91 3.24
C GLY A 131 -11.10 10.51 3.87
N LYS A 132 -12.30 9.97 4.07
CA LYS A 132 -12.54 8.64 4.68
C LYS A 132 -12.78 7.56 3.62
N PRO A 133 -12.45 6.28 3.92
CA PRO A 133 -12.69 5.18 2.99
C PRO A 133 -14.16 5.07 2.58
N ALA A 134 -14.45 4.53 1.40
CA ALA A 134 -15.80 4.49 0.83
C ALA A 134 -16.82 3.71 1.68
N ASN A 135 -16.35 2.74 2.46
CA ASN A 135 -17.15 1.91 3.36
C ASN A 135 -17.26 2.50 4.77
N TRP A 136 -16.63 3.65 5.03
CA TRP A 136 -16.69 4.33 6.33
C TRP A 136 -18.12 4.80 6.61
N GLY A 137 -18.75 4.24 7.64
CA GLY A 137 -20.13 4.55 8.02
C GLY A 137 -21.23 3.92 7.15
N ALA A 138 -20.94 2.86 6.39
CA ALA A 138 -21.92 2.13 5.58
C ALA A 138 -22.95 1.35 6.43
N LYS A 139 -23.94 2.07 7.01
CA LYS A 139 -25.13 1.54 7.72
C LYS A 139 -24.83 0.72 8.98
N LYS A 140 -25.81 0.68 9.89
CA LYS A 140 -25.79 -0.01 11.20
C LYS A 140 -25.39 -1.51 11.18
N ASP A 141 -25.21 -2.10 10.01
CA ASP A 141 -24.98 -3.53 9.82
C ASP A 141 -23.65 -3.88 9.11
N GLU A 142 -22.90 -2.91 8.55
CA GLU A 142 -21.53 -3.16 8.05
C GLU A 142 -20.53 -2.42 8.95
N LYS A 143 -19.76 -3.19 9.72
CA LYS A 143 -18.82 -2.67 10.71
C LYS A 143 -17.57 -2.09 10.02
N GLU A 144 -16.90 -1.16 10.70
CA GLU A 144 -15.61 -0.61 10.28
C GLU A 144 -14.63 -1.72 9.88
N TRP A 145 -13.76 -1.46 8.90
CA TRP A 145 -12.77 -2.44 8.39
C TRP A 145 -12.03 -3.20 9.51
N ALA A 146 -11.56 -2.50 10.53
CA ALA A 146 -10.84 -3.07 11.67
C ALA A 146 -11.73 -4.00 12.52
N VAL A 147 -13.04 -3.78 12.53
CA VAL A 147 -14.05 -4.57 13.23
C VAL A 147 -14.57 -5.72 12.37
N ALA A 148 -14.62 -5.56 11.04
CA ALA A 148 -14.91 -6.65 10.10
C ALA A 148 -13.80 -7.73 10.15
N MET A 149 -12.55 -7.34 10.39
CA MET A 149 -11.42 -8.25 10.64
C MET A 149 -11.54 -9.08 11.93
N GLU A 150 -12.47 -8.72 12.84
CA GLU A 150 -12.74 -9.50 14.04
C GLU A 150 -13.70 -10.68 13.76
N GLU A 151 -14.29 -10.74 12.56
CA GLU A 151 -15.12 -11.86 12.11
C GLU A 151 -14.27 -12.94 11.40
N ASN A 152 -14.20 -14.13 12.03
CA ASN A 152 -13.31 -15.23 11.62
C ASN A 152 -13.37 -15.63 10.14
N GLU A 153 -14.52 -15.52 9.45
CA GLU A 153 -14.63 -15.91 8.03
C GLU A 153 -14.13 -14.82 7.07
N PHE A 154 -14.34 -13.54 7.39
CA PHE A 154 -13.80 -12.42 6.62
C PHE A 154 -12.28 -12.37 6.74
N ALA A 155 -11.76 -12.47 7.97
CA ALA A 155 -10.32 -12.53 8.23
C ALA A 155 -9.64 -13.67 7.45
N LYS A 156 -10.24 -14.87 7.41
CA LYS A 156 -9.72 -16.01 6.62
C LYS A 156 -9.71 -15.72 5.12
N THR A 157 -10.82 -15.19 4.58
CA THR A 157 -10.94 -14.93 3.14
C THR A 157 -9.95 -13.86 2.68
N PHE A 158 -9.83 -12.77 3.45
CA PHE A 158 -8.90 -11.70 3.14
C PHE A 158 -7.44 -12.16 3.30
N THR A 159 -7.11 -12.88 4.38
CA THR A 159 -5.77 -13.44 4.57
C THR A 159 -5.40 -14.37 3.42
N ALA A 160 -6.32 -15.23 2.96
CA ALA A 160 -6.07 -16.09 1.81
C ALA A 160 -5.84 -15.30 0.50
N ALA A 161 -6.57 -14.20 0.30
CA ALA A 161 -6.37 -13.32 -0.84
C ALA A 161 -5.01 -12.60 -0.80
N MET A 162 -4.57 -12.13 0.36
CA MET A 162 -3.25 -11.52 0.51
C MET A 162 -2.12 -12.55 0.40
N ASP A 163 -2.35 -13.75 0.93
CA ASP A 163 -1.42 -14.86 0.87
C ASP A 163 -1.12 -15.29 -0.56
N CYS A 164 -2.15 -15.40 -1.42
CA CYS A 164 -1.93 -15.81 -2.81
C CYS A 164 -1.08 -14.80 -3.59
N ARG A 165 -1.23 -13.50 -3.29
CA ARG A 165 -0.32 -12.46 -3.82
C ARG A 165 1.09 -12.64 -3.25
N GLY A 166 1.20 -12.84 -1.95
CA GLY A 166 2.48 -13.04 -1.24
C GLY A 166 3.28 -14.24 -1.74
N THR A 167 2.65 -15.33 -2.17
CA THR A 167 3.39 -16.50 -2.70
C THR A 167 4.22 -16.19 -3.94
N TYR A 168 3.88 -15.16 -4.71
CA TYR A 168 4.70 -14.67 -5.82
C TYR A 168 5.73 -13.62 -5.37
N LEU A 169 5.33 -12.67 -4.53
CA LEU A 169 6.16 -11.52 -4.15
C LEU A 169 7.25 -11.88 -3.13
N ALA A 170 6.94 -12.72 -2.15
CA ALA A 170 7.81 -13.01 -1.01
C ALA A 170 9.13 -13.69 -1.41
N PRO A 171 9.17 -14.69 -2.30
CA PRO A 171 10.45 -15.28 -2.74
C PRO A 171 11.35 -14.28 -3.48
N VAL A 172 10.76 -13.31 -4.20
CA VAL A 172 11.53 -12.25 -4.86
C VAL A 172 12.09 -11.28 -3.84
N LEU A 173 11.28 -10.84 -2.87
CA LEU A 173 11.76 -9.99 -1.78
C LEU A 173 12.94 -10.67 -1.05
N ALA A 174 12.76 -11.93 -0.65
CA ALA A 174 13.77 -12.69 0.08
C ALA A 174 15.11 -12.81 -0.67
N LYS A 175 15.07 -12.92 -2.01
CA LYS A 175 16.29 -12.92 -2.85
C LYS A 175 16.90 -11.55 -3.08
N THR A 176 16.11 -10.49 -2.93
CA THR A 176 16.51 -9.11 -3.23
C THR A 176 17.27 -8.47 -2.07
N VAL A 177 16.98 -8.89 -0.84
CA VAL A 177 17.58 -8.33 0.38
C VAL A 177 18.71 -9.23 0.89
N GLU A 178 19.86 -8.64 1.24
CA GLU A 178 20.94 -9.37 1.91
C GLU A 178 20.78 -9.28 3.43
N LEU A 179 20.62 -10.44 4.07
CA LEU A 179 20.37 -10.55 5.51
C LEU A 179 21.33 -11.47 6.25
N SER A 180 22.45 -11.88 5.62
CA SER A 180 23.41 -12.84 6.20
C SER A 180 24.09 -12.43 7.51
N GLY A 181 23.95 -11.17 7.93
CA GLY A 181 24.50 -10.63 9.18
C GLY A 181 23.47 -10.45 10.30
N TYR A 182 22.24 -10.95 10.11
CA TYR A 182 21.12 -10.81 11.04
C TYR A 182 20.57 -12.18 11.40
N ASP A 183 20.07 -12.36 12.64
CA ASP A 183 19.63 -13.67 13.11
C ASP A 183 18.10 -13.74 13.32
N ARG A 184 17.46 -12.61 13.66
CA ARG A 184 16.04 -12.58 14.03
C ARG A 184 15.26 -11.51 13.28
N LEU A 185 14.18 -11.91 12.61
CA LEU A 185 13.24 -11.04 11.90
C LEU A 185 11.87 -10.97 12.59
N LEU A 186 11.34 -9.77 12.75
CA LEU A 186 9.97 -9.50 13.18
C LEU A 186 9.15 -9.04 11.97
N ASP A 187 8.16 -9.84 11.56
CA ASP A 187 7.19 -9.52 10.50
C ASP A 187 5.93 -8.92 11.13
N ILE A 188 5.84 -7.59 11.12
CA ILE A 188 4.83 -6.81 11.85
C ILE A 188 3.57 -6.71 11.00
N ALA A 189 2.42 -7.11 11.56
CA ALA A 189 1.18 -7.32 10.82
C ALA A 189 1.38 -8.24 9.60
N GLY A 190 2.21 -9.28 9.77
CA GLY A 190 2.61 -10.20 8.70
C GLY A 190 1.53 -11.16 8.20
N ALA A 191 0.30 -11.06 8.72
CA ALA A 191 -0.86 -11.87 8.37
C ALA A 191 -0.57 -13.38 8.26
N SER A 192 -0.45 -13.92 7.05
CA SER A 192 -0.21 -15.35 6.83
C SER A 192 1.21 -15.82 7.12
N GLY A 193 2.14 -14.89 7.39
CA GLY A 193 3.56 -15.16 7.60
C GLY A 193 4.30 -15.60 6.34
N ILE A 194 3.74 -15.35 5.15
CA ILE A 194 4.35 -15.75 3.87
C ILE A 194 5.71 -15.07 3.63
N TYR A 195 5.87 -13.81 4.03
CA TYR A 195 7.13 -13.08 3.87
C TYR A 195 8.20 -13.56 4.86
N ALA A 196 7.88 -13.64 6.16
CA ALA A 196 8.75 -14.28 7.14
C ALA A 196 9.18 -15.69 6.70
N SER A 197 8.24 -16.52 6.26
CA SER A 197 8.52 -17.89 5.80
C SER A 197 9.45 -17.94 4.60
N ALA A 198 9.27 -17.06 3.61
CA ALA A 198 10.13 -16.99 2.43
C ALA A 198 11.55 -16.53 2.79
N ILE A 199 11.67 -15.52 3.66
CA ILE A 199 12.97 -14.99 4.10
C ILE A 199 13.77 -16.06 4.86
N VAL A 200 13.20 -16.70 5.88
CA VAL A 200 13.94 -17.75 6.64
C VAL A 200 14.21 -19.01 5.82
N SER A 201 13.44 -19.24 4.74
CA SER A 201 13.74 -20.32 3.79
C SER A 201 14.93 -19.98 2.89
N GLN A 202 15.10 -18.70 2.54
CA GLN A 202 16.25 -18.20 1.79
C GLN A 202 17.50 -18.04 2.67
N GLU A 203 17.31 -17.74 3.96
CA GLU A 203 18.35 -17.53 4.97
C GLU A 203 18.24 -18.55 6.12
N PRO A 204 18.73 -19.80 5.95
CA PRO A 204 18.43 -20.89 6.89
C PRO A 204 19.00 -20.72 8.30
N HIS A 205 19.94 -19.79 8.49
CA HIS A 205 20.47 -19.45 9.81
C HIS A 205 19.47 -18.63 10.64
N MET A 206 18.64 -17.82 9.98
CA MET A 206 17.67 -16.94 10.64
C MET A 206 16.51 -17.70 11.28
N SER A 207 15.84 -17.00 12.19
CA SER A 207 14.49 -17.29 12.69
C SER A 207 13.63 -16.05 12.58
N ALA A 208 12.31 -16.20 12.60
CA ALA A 208 11.39 -15.09 12.53
C ALA A 208 10.22 -15.22 13.50
N ALA A 209 9.57 -14.10 13.80
CA ALA A 209 8.27 -14.06 14.44
C ALA A 209 7.32 -13.21 13.60
N VAL A 210 6.08 -13.65 13.45
CA VAL A 210 4.98 -12.81 12.94
C VAL A 210 4.30 -12.18 14.14
N PHE A 211 4.26 -10.85 14.19
CA PHE A 211 3.51 -10.11 15.18
C PHE A 211 2.14 -9.74 14.61
N GLU A 212 1.07 -10.34 15.14
CA GLU A 212 -0.27 -10.16 14.59
C GLU A 212 -1.38 -10.07 15.64
N LYS A 213 -2.44 -9.33 15.32
CA LYS A 213 -3.58 -9.12 16.21
C LYS A 213 -4.49 -10.36 16.23
N PRO A 214 -5.07 -10.71 17.39
CA PRO A 214 -6.21 -11.63 17.42
C PRO A 214 -7.40 -11.13 16.60
N PRO A 215 -8.12 -12.01 15.84
CA PRO A 215 -7.90 -13.46 15.70
C PRO A 215 -7.00 -13.87 14.52
N VAL A 216 -6.36 -12.92 13.83
CA VAL A 216 -5.52 -13.18 12.64
C VAL A 216 -4.28 -14.00 13.02
N ASP A 217 -3.75 -13.82 14.22
CA ASP A 217 -2.65 -14.61 14.78
C ASP A 217 -2.91 -16.14 14.75
N VAL A 218 -4.15 -16.59 14.95
CA VAL A 218 -4.53 -18.00 14.84
C VAL A 218 -4.45 -18.48 13.38
N ILE A 219 -4.85 -17.63 12.43
CA ILE A 219 -4.74 -17.91 10.99
C ILE A 219 -3.26 -17.98 10.59
N ALA A 220 -2.44 -17.05 11.07
CA ALA A 220 -0.99 -17.02 10.88
C ALA A 220 -0.37 -18.35 11.30
N ARG A 221 -0.63 -18.80 12.54
CA ARG A 221 -0.10 -20.08 13.07
C ARG A 221 -0.48 -21.26 12.19
N ASN A 222 -1.74 -21.36 11.80
CA ASN A 222 -2.22 -22.45 10.95
C ASN A 222 -1.56 -22.43 9.57
N THR A 223 -1.33 -21.25 8.99
CA THR A 223 -0.73 -21.13 7.66
C THR A 223 0.77 -21.43 7.70
N ILE A 224 1.48 -20.98 8.73
CA ILE A 224 2.88 -21.30 9.01
C ILE A 224 3.09 -22.81 9.21
N ILE A 225 2.24 -23.45 10.03
CA ILE A 225 2.25 -24.92 10.20
C ILE A 225 1.96 -25.61 8.86
N GLY A 226 1.00 -25.10 8.08
CA GLY A 226 0.70 -25.60 6.75
C GLY A 226 1.92 -25.58 5.82
N ARG A 227 2.82 -24.61 6.00
CA ARG A 227 4.10 -24.46 5.27
C ARG A 227 5.26 -25.24 5.86
N ALA A 228 5.04 -25.99 6.96
CA ALA A 228 6.10 -26.66 7.71
C ALA A 228 7.20 -25.69 8.20
N MET A 229 6.82 -24.47 8.59
CA MET A 229 7.75 -23.42 9.04
C MET A 229 7.66 -23.14 10.55
N GLN A 230 6.88 -23.91 11.31
CA GLN A 230 6.66 -23.67 12.74
C GLN A 230 7.92 -23.78 13.62
N ASP A 231 8.97 -24.44 13.14
CA ASP A 231 10.25 -24.55 13.87
C ASP A 231 11.16 -23.32 13.64
N LYS A 232 10.80 -22.45 12.69
CA LYS A 232 11.58 -21.28 12.25
C LYS A 232 10.82 -19.96 12.34
N VAL A 233 9.49 -20.01 12.29
CA VAL A 233 8.60 -18.86 12.33
C VAL A 233 7.60 -19.06 13.45
N GLU A 234 7.70 -18.26 14.51
CA GLU A 234 6.70 -18.22 15.58
C GLU A 234 5.64 -17.14 15.33
N VAL A 235 4.57 -17.14 16.13
CA VAL A 235 3.54 -16.09 16.07
C VAL A 235 3.32 -15.49 17.44
N ILE A 236 3.59 -14.20 17.55
CA ILE A 236 3.39 -13.37 18.74
C ILE A 236 2.08 -12.61 18.53
N ALA A 237 1.13 -12.81 19.44
CA ALA A 237 -0.14 -12.10 19.36
C ALA A 237 0.00 -10.70 19.97
N GLY A 238 -0.44 -9.66 19.26
CA GLY A 238 -0.46 -8.29 19.75
C GLY A 238 -1.03 -7.29 18.74
N ASP A 239 -1.40 -6.12 19.22
CA ASP A 239 -1.97 -5.04 18.43
C ASP A 239 -0.89 -3.97 18.16
N MET A 240 -0.49 -3.80 16.90
CA MET A 240 0.63 -2.93 16.53
C MET A 240 0.42 -1.45 16.87
N PHE A 241 -0.82 -1.03 17.13
CA PHE A 241 -1.16 0.33 17.53
C PHE A 241 -1.19 0.54 19.04
N LYS A 242 -1.21 -0.53 19.83
CA LYS A 242 -1.39 -0.46 21.30
C LYS A 242 -0.22 -1.03 22.08
N ASP A 243 0.40 -2.07 21.54
CA ASP A 243 1.45 -2.82 22.21
C ASP A 243 2.83 -2.37 21.72
N GLU A 244 3.81 -2.40 22.62
CA GLU A 244 5.22 -2.27 22.21
C GLU A 244 5.64 -3.51 21.42
N PHE A 245 6.44 -3.30 20.37
CA PHE A 245 6.95 -4.43 19.61
C PHE A 245 7.92 -5.27 20.45
N PRO A 246 7.92 -6.60 20.31
CA PRO A 246 8.80 -7.46 21.08
C PRO A 246 10.27 -7.14 20.76
N GLU A 247 11.11 -7.10 21.79
CA GLU A 247 12.55 -6.84 21.67
C GLU A 247 13.34 -8.06 21.16
N GLY A 248 14.61 -7.83 20.80
CA GLY A 248 15.55 -8.89 20.45
C GLY A 248 15.47 -9.33 18.99
N PHE A 249 15.02 -8.43 18.11
CA PHE A 249 14.98 -8.64 16.66
C PHE A 249 15.93 -7.68 15.95
N ASP A 250 16.62 -8.19 14.95
CA ASP A 250 17.60 -7.44 14.17
C ASP A 250 16.98 -6.82 12.91
N VAL A 251 15.86 -7.38 12.45
CA VAL A 251 15.13 -6.88 11.29
C VAL A 251 13.65 -6.71 11.64
N HIS A 252 13.09 -5.53 11.40
CA HIS A 252 11.64 -5.31 11.41
C HIS A 252 11.14 -5.18 9.97
N LEU A 253 10.14 -5.97 9.60
CA LEU A 253 9.51 -5.96 8.29
C LEU A 253 8.08 -5.45 8.40
N PHE A 254 7.75 -4.46 7.57
CA PHE A 254 6.39 -4.06 7.23
C PHE A 254 6.16 -4.39 5.75
N SER A 255 5.36 -5.42 5.45
CA SER A 255 5.09 -5.84 4.06
C SER A 255 3.62 -5.66 3.72
N HIS A 256 3.29 -4.65 2.90
CA HIS A 256 1.91 -4.23 2.62
C HIS A 256 1.11 -3.89 3.87
N VAL A 257 1.70 -3.04 4.72
CA VAL A 257 1.11 -2.60 5.98
C VAL A 257 0.96 -1.09 6.01
N LEU A 258 2.07 -0.36 5.87
CA LEU A 258 2.08 1.09 6.10
C LEU A 258 1.19 1.84 5.11
N HIS A 259 1.00 1.31 3.89
CA HIS A 259 0.14 1.93 2.88
C HIS A 259 -1.37 1.93 3.20
N ASP A 260 -1.80 1.21 4.24
CA ASP A 260 -3.21 1.16 4.67
C ASP A 260 -3.56 2.28 5.66
N TRP A 261 -2.54 2.97 6.19
CA TRP A 261 -2.67 3.89 7.32
C TRP A 261 -2.26 5.31 6.94
N ASP A 262 -2.77 6.27 7.72
CA ASP A 262 -2.44 7.67 7.54
C ASP A 262 -1.02 8.01 8.05
N PHE A 263 -0.58 9.24 7.82
CA PHE A 263 0.78 9.67 8.14
C PHE A 263 1.07 9.60 9.65
N SER A 264 0.10 9.93 10.51
CA SER A 264 0.26 9.88 11.96
C SER A 264 0.47 8.46 12.45
N ASP A 265 -0.34 7.53 11.95
CA ASP A 265 -0.27 6.12 12.29
C ASP A 265 1.03 5.49 11.80
N VAL A 266 1.43 5.77 10.56
CA VAL A 266 2.71 5.31 10.01
C VAL A 266 3.86 5.83 10.88
N LYS A 267 3.87 7.11 11.24
CA LYS A 267 4.92 7.69 12.08
C LYS A 267 4.99 6.98 13.45
N MET A 268 3.85 6.75 14.08
CA MET A 268 3.80 6.05 15.37
C MET A 268 4.36 4.62 15.28
N LEU A 269 4.00 3.88 14.22
CA LEU A 269 4.52 2.53 13.98
C LEU A 269 6.04 2.52 13.75
N LEU A 270 6.56 3.49 12.99
CA LEU A 270 7.99 3.65 12.76
C LEU A 270 8.74 3.98 14.05
N GLU A 271 8.17 4.84 14.91
CA GLU A 271 8.75 5.16 16.22
C GLU A 271 8.79 3.94 17.16
N ASN A 272 7.72 3.15 17.21
CA ASN A 272 7.68 1.88 17.97
C ASN A 272 8.74 0.89 17.42
N SER A 273 8.84 0.78 16.09
CA SER A 273 9.87 -0.02 15.43
C SER A 273 11.28 0.44 15.81
N TYR A 274 11.56 1.74 15.75
CA TYR A 274 12.87 2.27 16.07
C TYR A 274 13.25 2.02 17.53
N ARG A 275 12.32 2.15 18.48
CA ARG A 275 12.59 1.87 19.90
C ARG A 275 12.99 0.42 20.14
N ASN A 276 12.25 -0.53 19.59
CA ASN A 276 12.36 -1.96 19.92
C ASN A 276 13.29 -2.78 18.99
N LEU A 277 13.72 -2.20 17.86
CA LEU A 277 14.72 -2.80 16.97
C LEU A 277 16.11 -2.81 17.63
N ASN A 278 16.87 -3.91 17.49
CA ASN A 278 18.23 -3.99 18.03
C ASN A 278 19.14 -2.88 17.44
N PRO A 279 20.12 -2.35 18.20
CA PRO A 279 21.16 -1.48 17.66
C PRO A 279 21.92 -2.17 16.52
N GLY A 280 22.19 -1.46 15.42
CA GLY A 280 22.72 -2.04 14.19
C GLY A 280 21.69 -2.78 13.33
N GLY A 281 20.43 -2.86 13.79
CA GLY A 281 19.33 -3.51 13.09
C GLY A 281 18.79 -2.72 11.91
N ARG A 282 17.87 -3.35 11.18
CA ARG A 282 17.30 -2.84 9.94
C ARG A 282 15.77 -2.82 9.95
N ILE A 283 15.18 -1.74 9.46
CA ILE A 283 13.76 -1.72 9.07
C ILE A 283 13.64 -1.94 7.56
N MET A 284 12.66 -2.74 7.15
CA MET A 284 12.31 -2.98 5.76
C MET A 284 10.82 -2.69 5.54
N ILE A 285 10.53 -1.78 4.62
CA ILE A 285 9.16 -1.42 4.22
C ILE A 285 8.97 -1.94 2.79
N HIS A 286 8.32 -3.08 2.65
CA HIS A 286 8.05 -3.70 1.35
C HIS A 286 6.66 -3.32 0.86
N ASP A 287 6.61 -2.45 -0.15
CA ASP A 287 5.37 -1.85 -0.61
C ASP A 287 5.38 -1.36 -2.07
N ALA A 288 4.22 -0.89 -2.54
CA ALA A 288 4.13 -0.15 -3.80
C ALA A 288 4.45 1.32 -3.52
N HIS A 289 5.58 1.80 -4.03
CA HIS A 289 6.05 3.16 -3.75
C HIS A 289 5.91 4.05 -4.98
N ILE A 290 5.30 5.23 -4.77
CA ILE A 290 5.31 6.31 -5.75
C ILE A 290 6.75 6.85 -5.86
N ASN A 291 7.18 7.26 -7.04
CA ASN A 291 8.50 7.86 -7.20
C ASN A 291 8.62 9.18 -6.43
N ALA A 292 9.85 9.63 -6.16
CA ALA A 292 10.09 10.84 -5.37
C ALA A 292 9.46 12.11 -5.98
N ALA A 293 9.27 12.15 -7.30
CA ALA A 293 8.65 13.29 -7.99
C ALA A 293 7.10 13.29 -7.95
N LYS A 294 6.49 12.27 -7.34
CA LYS A 294 5.03 12.06 -7.31
C LYS A 294 4.37 12.17 -8.69
N ASN A 295 4.98 11.56 -9.70
CA ASN A 295 4.44 11.52 -11.07
C ASN A 295 4.39 10.10 -11.65
N GLY A 296 4.43 9.07 -10.80
CA GLY A 296 4.33 7.68 -11.22
C GLY A 296 5.09 6.73 -10.29
N PRO A 297 5.35 5.49 -10.73
CA PRO A 297 4.91 4.92 -12.00
C PRO A 297 3.38 4.75 -12.04
N LEU A 298 2.78 4.84 -13.24
CA LEU A 298 1.32 4.80 -13.42
C LEU A 298 0.62 3.61 -12.72
N PRO A 299 1.13 2.36 -12.81
CA PRO A 299 0.49 1.24 -12.11
C PRO A 299 0.41 1.42 -10.58
N VAL A 300 1.36 2.13 -9.97
CA VAL A 300 1.36 2.40 -8.52
C VAL A 300 0.42 3.56 -8.19
N ALA A 301 0.35 4.59 -9.04
CA ALA A 301 -0.63 5.66 -8.88
C ALA A 301 -2.07 5.14 -8.99
N GLU A 302 -2.33 4.22 -9.92
CA GLU A 302 -3.60 3.50 -10.04
C GLU A 302 -3.91 2.69 -8.78
N TYR A 303 -2.95 1.92 -8.27
CA TYR A 303 -3.10 1.17 -7.02
C TYR A 303 -3.34 2.08 -5.81
N SER A 304 -2.74 3.27 -5.79
CA SER A 304 -2.96 4.26 -4.74
C SER A 304 -4.41 4.75 -4.68
N VAL A 305 -5.11 4.83 -5.82
CA VAL A 305 -6.56 5.13 -5.82
C VAL A 305 -7.35 4.04 -5.12
N LEU A 306 -6.98 2.77 -5.33
CA LEU A 306 -7.61 1.65 -4.64
C LEU A 306 -7.40 1.73 -3.14
N LEU A 307 -6.16 1.97 -2.69
CA LEU A 307 -5.87 2.12 -1.27
C LEU A 307 -6.60 3.33 -0.66
N MET A 308 -6.60 4.47 -1.33
CA MET A 308 -7.34 5.66 -0.89
C MET A 308 -8.84 5.37 -0.72
N PHE A 309 -9.41 4.60 -1.65
CA PHE A 309 -10.81 4.24 -1.67
C PHE A 309 -11.17 3.23 -0.56
N ALA A 310 -10.30 2.27 -0.28
CA ALA A 310 -10.58 1.12 0.59
C ALA A 310 -9.97 1.20 2.01
N SER A 311 -9.00 2.09 2.24
CA SER A 311 -8.23 2.22 3.49
C SER A 311 -8.05 3.69 3.89
N GLU A 312 -7.44 3.94 5.04
CA GLU A 312 -7.09 5.29 5.50
C GLU A 312 -5.78 5.81 4.89
N GLY A 313 -5.00 4.92 4.27
CA GLY A 313 -3.71 5.23 3.68
C GLY A 313 -3.73 5.52 2.18
N LYS A 314 -2.56 5.34 1.57
CA LYS A 314 -2.23 5.56 0.15
C LYS A 314 -0.89 4.88 -0.16
N CYS A 315 -0.52 4.79 -1.44
CA CYS A 315 0.87 4.49 -1.79
C CYS A 315 1.73 5.71 -1.48
N TYR A 316 2.61 5.59 -0.49
CA TYR A 316 3.56 6.65 -0.17
C TYR A 316 4.66 6.77 -1.22
N SER A 317 5.14 7.98 -1.43
CA SER A 317 6.32 8.23 -2.26
C SER A 317 7.61 7.84 -1.55
N ILE A 318 8.64 7.54 -2.34
CA ILE A 318 10.00 7.28 -1.84
C ILE A 318 10.46 8.43 -0.94
N SER A 319 10.22 9.69 -1.34
CA SER A 319 10.59 10.87 -0.56
C SER A 319 9.82 11.01 0.75
N GLU A 320 8.53 10.70 0.78
CA GLU A 320 7.74 10.72 2.03
C GLU A 320 8.25 9.66 3.01
N MET A 321 8.56 8.46 2.53
CA MET A 321 9.09 7.38 3.37
C MET A 321 10.50 7.68 3.86
N GLU A 322 11.36 8.25 3.02
CA GLU A 322 12.70 8.69 3.42
C GLU A 322 12.62 9.77 4.50
N GLU A 323 11.76 10.78 4.34
CA GLU A 323 11.56 11.83 5.34
C GLU A 323 11.06 11.26 6.68
N LEU A 324 10.08 10.36 6.64
CA LEU A 324 9.56 9.67 7.82
C LEU A 324 10.64 8.87 8.54
N LEU A 325 11.38 8.02 7.81
CA LEU A 325 12.43 7.18 8.38
C LEU A 325 13.56 8.02 8.99
N VAL A 326 14.04 9.05 8.29
CA VAL A 326 15.07 9.96 8.79
C VAL A 326 14.55 10.74 10.00
N GLY A 327 13.32 11.24 9.95
CA GLY A 327 12.69 11.95 11.06
C GLY A 327 12.50 11.09 12.32
N THR A 328 12.31 9.78 12.16
CA THR A 328 12.27 8.81 13.25
C THR A 328 13.66 8.49 13.82
N GLY A 329 14.72 8.63 13.03
CA GLY A 329 16.11 8.38 13.44
C GLY A 329 16.82 7.27 12.67
N PHE A 330 16.17 6.64 11.70
CA PHE A 330 16.83 5.70 10.79
C PHE A 330 17.79 6.45 9.85
N SER A 331 18.81 5.73 9.38
CA SER A 331 19.80 6.25 8.45
C SER A 331 20.07 5.24 7.32
N GLY A 332 20.95 5.58 6.37
CA GLY A 332 21.33 4.66 5.31
C GLY A 332 20.16 4.24 4.41
N ILE A 333 19.21 5.15 4.17
CA ILE A 333 17.96 4.84 3.47
C ILE A 333 18.26 4.36 2.04
N LYS A 334 17.77 3.18 1.68
CA LYS A 334 17.94 2.57 0.36
C LYS A 334 16.60 2.16 -0.20
N TYR A 335 16.38 2.49 -1.46
CA TYR A 335 15.24 2.01 -2.25
C TYR A 335 15.71 0.90 -3.18
N VAL A 336 15.05 -0.26 -3.14
CA VAL A 336 15.35 -1.41 -4.00
C VAL A 336 14.07 -1.92 -4.65
N PRO A 337 13.92 -1.84 -5.99
CA PRO A 337 12.80 -2.46 -6.69
C PRO A 337 12.75 -3.98 -6.47
N THR A 338 11.54 -4.53 -6.35
CA THR A 338 11.31 -5.99 -6.34
C THR A 338 10.58 -6.38 -7.63
N VAL A 339 9.35 -6.89 -7.53
CA VAL A 339 8.53 -7.34 -8.68
C VAL A 339 7.11 -6.79 -8.57
N ALA A 340 6.36 -6.80 -9.67
CA ALA A 340 4.97 -6.34 -9.72
C ALA A 340 4.77 -4.90 -9.21
N ASN A 341 5.68 -4.01 -9.62
CA ASN A 341 5.69 -2.60 -9.20
C ASN A 341 5.73 -2.43 -7.67
N ARG A 342 6.33 -3.39 -6.97
CA ARG A 342 6.68 -3.28 -5.56
C ARG A 342 8.18 -3.01 -5.43
N SER A 343 8.55 -2.57 -4.24
CA SER A 343 9.92 -2.27 -3.85
C SER A 343 10.04 -2.38 -2.35
N VAL A 344 11.26 -2.50 -1.86
CA VAL A 344 11.58 -2.39 -0.44
C VAL A 344 12.36 -1.12 -0.18
N ILE A 345 11.93 -0.33 0.80
CA ILE A 345 12.72 0.75 1.39
C ILE A 345 13.35 0.21 2.66
N ILE A 346 14.67 0.37 2.77
CA ILE A 346 15.48 -0.15 3.86
C ILE A 346 16.05 1.03 4.64
N GLY A 347 15.97 1.00 5.97
CA GLY A 347 16.65 1.94 6.86
C GLY A 347 17.42 1.21 7.96
N GLU A 348 18.48 1.82 8.46
CA GLU A 348 19.37 1.24 9.47
C GLU A 348 19.31 2.04 10.78
N LYS A 349 19.18 1.33 11.90
CA LYS A 349 19.33 1.90 13.24
C LYS A 349 20.80 1.82 13.62
N MET A 350 21.43 2.96 13.83
CA MET A 350 22.85 3.00 14.20
C MET A 350 23.10 2.35 15.57
N VAL A 351 24.32 1.84 15.76
CA VAL A 351 24.78 1.17 16.99
C VAL A 351 24.84 2.12 18.18
#